data_AF-A0A813JD10-F1
#
_entry.id   AF-A0A813JD10-F1
#
_cell.length_a   1.000
_cell.length_b   1.000
_cell.length_c   1.000
_cell.angle_alpha   90.00
_cell.angle_beta   90.00
_cell.angle_gamma   90.00
#
_symmetry.space_group_name_H-M   'P 1'
#
loop_
_entity.id
_entity.type
_entity.pdbx_description
1 polymer ?
#
loop_
_entity_poly.entity_id
_entity_poly.type
_entity_poly.pdbx_seq_one_letter_code
_entity_poly.pdbx_strand_id
1 'polypeptide(L)'
;MASSEGQLDKTQIEDATDFSEWFSVEPATDCPHTATDVLSADGCCFDLKSPCATCANEGENMLCLACHEVHCGRHVGQHMLKHNESIGHPLVMGFMDLSFWCYTCEQYIVQTNPRLLPIYAALHTAKFGEPPPGVAGSVAISGESNSSSSSAC
;
A
#
# COMPACT_ATOMS: atom_id res chain seq x y z
N MET A 1 -68.55 37.10 -4.49
CA MET A 1 -67.92 37.39 -5.79
C MET A 1 -66.41 37.47 -5.58
N ALA A 2 -65.67 37.01 -6.59
CA ALA A 2 -64.25 36.65 -6.54
C ALA A 2 -63.29 37.80 -6.23
N SER A 3 -62.12 37.43 -5.71
CA SER A 3 -60.76 37.88 -6.11
C SER A 3 -59.78 37.13 -5.20
N SER A 4 -59.18 36.01 -5.65
CA SER A 4 -57.85 35.94 -6.29
C SER A 4 -56.75 36.51 -5.40
N GLU A 5 -55.81 35.67 -4.96
CA GLU A 5 -54.35 35.86 -5.12
C GLU A 5 -53.71 34.46 -5.05
N GLY A 6 -52.90 34.12 -6.05
CA GLY A 6 -52.19 32.85 -6.12
C GLY A 6 -50.97 32.83 -5.20
N GLN A 7 -50.44 31.64 -4.91
CA GLN A 7 -49.06 31.51 -4.44
C GLN A 7 -48.52 30.09 -4.70
N LEU A 8 -47.76 30.00 -5.79
CA LEU A 8 -46.56 29.17 -6.01
C LEU A 8 -46.59 27.69 -5.59
N ASP A 9 -46.70 26.86 -6.63
CA ASP A 9 -46.21 25.48 -6.67
C ASP A 9 -44.69 25.47 -6.44
N LYS A 10 -44.30 25.15 -5.21
CA LYS A 10 -42.91 24.89 -4.84
C LYS A 10 -42.59 23.47 -5.27
N THR A 11 -42.24 23.30 -6.55
CA THR A 11 -41.38 22.21 -6.99
C THR A 11 -40.01 22.41 -6.35
N GLN A 12 -39.91 22.04 -5.07
CA GLN A 12 -38.63 21.81 -4.42
C GLN A 12 -38.11 20.50 -5.00
N ILE A 13 -37.20 20.64 -5.96
CA ILE A 13 -36.27 19.59 -6.34
C ILE A 13 -35.43 19.33 -5.08
N GLU A 14 -35.86 18.36 -4.28
CA GLU A 14 -35.04 17.77 -3.23
C GLU A 14 -33.98 16.92 -3.93
N ASP A 15 -32.80 17.51 -4.13
CA ASP A 15 -31.59 16.80 -4.54
C ASP A 15 -31.15 15.91 -3.37
N ALA A 16 -31.90 14.84 -3.14
CA ALA A 16 -31.52 13.77 -2.25
C ALA A 16 -30.55 12.88 -3.05
N THR A 17 -29.25 13.15 -2.93
CA THR A 17 -28.22 12.22 -3.41
C THR A 17 -28.46 10.87 -2.74
N ASP A 18 -29.02 9.93 -3.49
CA ASP A 18 -29.27 8.57 -3.05
C ASP A 18 -27.92 7.86 -2.85
N PHE A 19 -27.49 7.79 -1.60
CA PHE A 19 -26.26 7.12 -1.20
C PHE A 19 -26.40 5.59 -1.21
N SER A 20 -27.55 5.03 -1.62
CA SER A 20 -27.79 3.58 -1.65
C SER A 20 -26.88 2.82 -2.63
N GLU A 21 -26.26 3.51 -3.59
CA GLU A 21 -25.32 2.94 -4.57
C GLU A 21 -23.84 3.12 -4.19
N TRP A 22 -23.53 3.51 -2.95
CA TRP A 22 -22.15 3.66 -2.50
C TRP A 22 -21.61 2.36 -1.89
N PHE A 23 -20.47 1.93 -2.40
CA PHE A 23 -19.77 0.75 -1.90
C PHE A 23 -18.51 1.18 -1.14
N SER A 24 -18.37 0.74 0.12
CA SER A 24 -17.10 0.86 0.86
C SER A 24 -16.14 -0.21 0.36
N VAL A 25 -14.92 0.19 0.02
CA VAL A 25 -13.83 -0.75 -0.26
C VAL A 25 -13.13 -1.04 1.06
N GLU A 26 -13.49 -2.16 1.67
CA GLU A 26 -12.84 -2.66 2.89
C GLU A 26 -11.68 -3.59 2.52
N PRO A 27 -10.45 -3.32 2.98
CA PRO A 27 -9.33 -4.23 2.79
C PRO A 27 -9.60 -5.58 3.46
N ALA A 28 -9.22 -6.68 2.80
CA ALA A 28 -9.34 -8.00 3.39
C ALA A 28 -8.33 -8.18 4.53
N THR A 29 -8.72 -8.94 5.55
CA THR A 29 -7.81 -9.23 6.67
C THR A 29 -6.70 -10.21 6.30
N ASP A 30 -6.94 -11.05 5.30
CA ASP A 30 -6.01 -12.07 4.82
C ASP A 30 -6.34 -12.51 3.39
N CYS A 31 -5.38 -13.19 2.74
CA CYS A 31 -5.63 -13.95 1.50
C CYS A 31 -4.68 -15.16 1.42
N PRO A 32 -5.00 -16.19 0.62
CA PRO A 32 -4.16 -17.40 0.52
C PRO A 32 -2.68 -17.13 0.16
N HIS A 33 -2.40 -16.01 -0.51
CA HIS A 33 -1.07 -15.66 -0.98
C HIS A 33 -0.15 -15.07 0.11
N THR A 34 -0.69 -14.65 1.27
CA THR A 34 0.13 -14.16 2.40
C THR A 34 0.98 -15.27 3.02
N ALA A 35 0.62 -16.54 2.78
CA ALA A 35 1.28 -17.70 3.35
C ALA A 35 2.39 -18.31 2.46
N THR A 36 2.36 -18.09 1.15
CA THR A 36 3.31 -18.70 0.19
C THR A 36 4.42 -17.78 -0.25
N ASP A 37 4.13 -16.51 -0.49
CA ASP A 37 4.97 -15.66 -1.36
C ASP A 37 5.47 -14.39 -0.65
N VAL A 38 5.69 -14.47 0.66
CA VAL A 38 6.20 -13.36 1.48
C VAL A 38 7.57 -13.73 2.04
N LEU A 39 8.61 -13.07 1.52
CA LEU A 39 9.97 -13.17 1.99
C LEU A 39 10.13 -12.41 3.31
N SER A 40 10.96 -12.91 4.22
CA SER A 40 11.16 -12.24 5.51
C SER A 40 11.86 -10.89 5.33
N ALA A 41 11.45 -9.90 6.14
CA ALA A 41 12.12 -8.60 6.24
C ALA A 41 13.38 -8.63 7.12
N ASP A 42 13.72 -9.77 7.74
CA ASP A 42 14.84 -9.86 8.67
C ASP A 42 16.16 -9.48 8.00
N GLY A 43 16.85 -8.48 8.56
CA GLY A 43 18.12 -7.97 8.04
C GLY A 43 18.01 -7.16 6.74
N CYS A 44 16.81 -6.96 6.20
CA CYS A 44 16.60 -6.13 5.02
C CYS A 44 16.52 -4.64 5.42
N CYS A 45 17.32 -3.80 4.77
CA CYS A 45 17.13 -2.35 4.81
C CYS A 45 16.32 -1.96 3.57
N PHE A 46 15.09 -1.50 3.76
CA PHE A 46 14.27 -1.02 2.66
C PHE A 46 14.47 0.49 2.46
N ASP A 47 14.93 0.88 1.27
CA ASP A 47 14.95 2.28 0.87
C ASP A 47 13.69 2.61 0.06
N LEU A 48 12.79 3.41 0.63
CA LEU A 48 11.55 3.87 -0.01
C LEU A 48 11.77 4.84 -1.18
N LYS A 49 13.03 5.23 -1.45
CA LYS A 49 13.43 5.99 -2.64
C LYS A 49 14.02 5.11 -3.72
N SER A 50 14.08 3.79 -3.50
CA SER A 50 14.58 2.84 -4.49
C SER A 50 13.85 3.04 -5.82
N PRO A 51 14.58 3.23 -6.93
CA PRO A 51 13.96 3.47 -8.21
C PRO A 51 13.39 2.17 -8.79
N CYS A 52 12.45 2.31 -9.73
CA CYS A 52 11.94 1.17 -10.50
C CYS A 52 13.09 0.53 -11.29
N ALA A 53 13.28 -0.77 -11.13
CA ALA A 53 14.35 -1.54 -11.78
C ALA A 53 14.29 -1.51 -13.32
N THR A 54 13.13 -1.18 -13.90
CA THR A 54 12.95 -1.12 -15.37
C THR A 54 13.09 0.30 -15.95
N CYS A 55 12.51 1.32 -15.31
CA CYS A 55 12.43 2.67 -15.89
C CYS A 55 13.01 3.78 -15.01
N ALA A 56 13.68 3.42 -13.90
CA ALA A 56 14.31 4.34 -12.96
C ALA A 56 13.40 5.40 -12.31
N ASN A 57 12.08 5.22 -12.32
CA ASN A 57 11.15 6.11 -11.61
C ASN A 57 11.38 6.03 -10.10
N GLU A 58 11.37 7.14 -9.37
CA GLU A 58 11.53 7.20 -7.89
C GLU A 58 10.21 7.49 -7.14
N GLY A 59 9.10 7.68 -7.87
CA GLY A 59 7.79 8.09 -7.34
C GLY A 59 6.92 6.91 -6.87
N GLU A 60 5.78 6.70 -7.54
CA GLU A 60 4.77 5.67 -7.22
C GLU A 60 5.30 4.22 -7.43
N ASN A 61 6.34 3.84 -6.72
CA ASN A 61 6.93 2.51 -6.76
C ASN A 61 6.27 1.57 -5.76
N MET A 62 6.40 0.29 -6.06
CA MET A 62 5.91 -0.80 -5.24
C MET A 62 7.05 -1.80 -5.05
N LEU A 63 7.03 -2.49 -3.91
CA LEU A 63 7.94 -3.56 -3.54
C LEU A 63 7.23 -4.90 -3.73
N CYS A 64 7.85 -5.83 -4.44
CA CYS A 64 7.38 -7.21 -4.51
C CYS A 64 7.71 -7.94 -3.21
N LEU A 65 6.74 -8.56 -2.55
CA LEU A 65 6.99 -9.24 -1.27
C LEU A 65 7.66 -10.61 -1.42
N ALA A 66 7.64 -11.19 -2.61
CA ALA A 66 8.24 -12.50 -2.86
C ALA A 66 9.76 -12.42 -3.17
N CYS A 67 10.20 -11.34 -3.84
CA CYS A 67 11.58 -11.20 -4.29
C CYS A 67 12.25 -9.85 -3.94
N HIS A 68 11.53 -8.94 -3.29
CA HIS A 68 11.99 -7.59 -2.93
C HIS A 68 12.45 -6.70 -4.10
N GLU A 69 12.13 -7.04 -5.35
CA GLU A 69 12.31 -6.12 -6.46
C GLU A 69 11.35 -4.93 -6.39
N VAL A 70 11.83 -3.78 -6.85
CA VAL A 70 11.08 -2.52 -6.86
C VAL A 70 10.71 -2.16 -8.29
N HIS A 71 9.41 -1.97 -8.52
CA HIS A 71 8.87 -1.59 -9.84
C HIS A 71 7.82 -0.50 -9.71
N CYS A 72 7.64 0.30 -10.76
CA CYS A 72 6.68 1.39 -10.74
C CYS A 72 5.23 0.88 -10.86
N GLY A 73 4.33 1.63 -10.24
CA GLY A 73 2.91 1.37 -10.14
C GLY A 73 2.12 1.66 -11.41
N ARG A 74 0.79 1.55 -11.28
CA ARG A 74 -0.12 1.52 -12.43
C ARG A 74 -0.21 2.83 -13.22
N HIS A 75 -0.03 3.98 -12.56
CA HIS A 75 -0.13 5.28 -13.23
C HIS A 75 1.20 5.74 -13.85
N VAL A 76 2.26 4.93 -13.72
CA VAL A 76 3.57 5.22 -14.32
C VAL A 76 3.81 4.30 -15.53
N GLY A 77 4.55 3.20 -15.35
CA GLY A 77 4.91 2.27 -16.43
C GLY A 77 4.32 0.87 -16.26
N GLN A 78 3.55 0.64 -15.19
CA GLN A 78 2.94 -0.65 -14.87
C GLN A 78 3.96 -1.79 -14.75
N HIS A 79 5.21 -1.50 -14.40
CA HIS A 79 6.25 -2.51 -14.35
C HIS A 79 6.01 -3.54 -13.25
N MET A 80 5.36 -3.16 -12.15
CA MET A 80 5.01 -4.12 -11.11
C MET A 80 3.86 -5.06 -11.55
N LEU A 81 2.93 -4.58 -12.38
CA LEU A 81 1.91 -5.44 -12.98
C LEU A 81 2.54 -6.45 -13.93
N LYS A 82 3.45 -6.00 -14.81
CA LYS A 82 4.22 -6.87 -15.71
C LYS A 82 5.08 -7.88 -14.95
N HIS A 83 5.66 -7.48 -13.83
CA HIS A 83 6.41 -8.36 -12.93
C HIS A 83 5.53 -9.49 -12.40
N ASN A 84 4.33 -9.17 -11.91
CA ASN A 84 3.35 -10.18 -11.51
C ASN A 84 2.95 -11.10 -12.69
N GLU A 85 2.68 -10.55 -13.87
CA GLU A 85 2.27 -11.35 -15.05
C GLU A 85 3.38 -12.29 -15.55
N SER A 86 4.64 -11.89 -15.41
CA SER A 86 5.79 -12.66 -15.92
C SER A 86 6.30 -13.70 -14.92
N ILE A 87 6.36 -13.37 -13.64
CA ILE A 87 6.93 -14.24 -12.59
C ILE A 87 5.84 -14.91 -11.73
N GLY A 88 4.66 -14.32 -11.65
CA GLY A 88 3.55 -14.83 -10.85
C GLY A 88 3.61 -14.43 -9.38
N HIS A 89 4.35 -13.37 -9.02
CA HIS A 89 4.41 -12.88 -7.64
C HIS A 89 3.23 -11.95 -7.34
N PRO A 90 2.26 -12.38 -6.50
CA PRO A 90 0.96 -11.72 -6.44
C PRO A 90 0.92 -10.56 -5.44
N LEU A 91 1.76 -10.59 -4.41
CA LEU A 91 1.71 -9.62 -3.31
C LEU A 91 2.76 -8.54 -3.46
N VAL A 92 2.30 -7.30 -3.33
CA VAL A 92 3.12 -6.10 -3.40
C VAL A 92 2.75 -5.10 -2.32
N MET A 93 3.67 -4.21 -1.99
CA MET A 93 3.45 -3.08 -1.09
C MET A 93 3.79 -1.75 -1.78
N GLY A 94 2.89 -0.76 -1.73
CA GLY A 94 3.13 0.57 -2.28
C GLY A 94 4.00 1.45 -1.39
N PHE A 95 4.97 2.16 -1.97
CA PHE A 95 5.82 3.09 -1.19
C PHE A 95 5.09 4.36 -0.74
N MET A 96 4.05 4.77 -1.48
CA MET A 96 3.32 6.03 -1.23
C MET A 96 2.49 6.02 0.04
N ASP A 97 1.85 4.90 0.36
CA ASP A 97 0.92 4.78 1.48
C ASP A 97 1.15 3.52 2.33
N LEU A 98 2.16 2.70 1.99
CA LEU A 98 2.46 1.41 2.65
C LEU A 98 1.29 0.41 2.59
N SER A 99 0.36 0.60 1.64
CA SER A 99 -0.74 -0.35 1.42
C SER A 99 -0.24 -1.63 0.76
N PHE A 100 -0.89 -2.75 1.09
CA PHE A 100 -0.62 -4.05 0.46
C PHE A 100 -1.69 -4.37 -0.57
N TRP A 101 -1.28 -4.84 -1.73
CA TRP A 101 -2.15 -5.26 -2.81
C TRP A 101 -1.84 -6.68 -3.26
N CYS A 102 -2.89 -7.47 -3.48
CA CYS A 102 -2.78 -8.79 -4.09
C CYS A 102 -3.34 -8.74 -5.52
N TYR A 103 -2.49 -8.96 -6.52
CA TYR A 103 -2.91 -8.99 -7.93
C TYR A 103 -3.85 -10.14 -8.25
N THR A 104 -3.63 -11.33 -7.68
CA THR A 104 -4.48 -12.50 -7.95
C THR A 104 -5.87 -12.38 -7.33
N CYS A 105 -5.96 -11.78 -6.13
CA CYS A 105 -7.25 -11.59 -5.45
C CYS A 105 -7.91 -10.25 -5.78
N GLU A 106 -7.22 -9.37 -6.50
CA GLU A 106 -7.68 -8.02 -6.85
C GLU A 106 -8.19 -7.22 -5.64
N GLN A 107 -7.50 -7.31 -4.51
CA GLN A 107 -7.92 -6.67 -3.26
C GLN A 107 -6.74 -6.17 -2.43
N TYR A 108 -7.00 -5.14 -1.61
CA TYR A 108 -6.08 -4.70 -0.57
C TYR A 108 -6.08 -5.67 0.60
N ILE A 109 -4.92 -5.82 1.25
CA ILE A 109 -4.77 -6.60 2.48
C ILE A 109 -4.38 -5.67 3.63
N VAL A 110 -4.99 -5.86 4.80
CA VAL A 110 -4.66 -5.06 5.98
C VAL A 110 -3.21 -5.29 6.43
N GLN A 111 -2.56 -4.20 6.81
CA GLN A 111 -1.19 -4.20 7.37
C GLN A 111 -1.07 -4.87 8.75
N THR A 112 -2.18 -5.13 9.43
CA THR A 112 -2.22 -5.90 10.69
C THR A 112 -2.15 -7.41 10.49
N ASN A 113 -2.15 -7.89 9.24
CA ASN A 113 -1.95 -9.31 8.94
C ASN A 113 -0.60 -9.78 9.53
N PRO A 114 -0.56 -10.86 10.32
CA PRO A 114 0.67 -11.29 11.00
C PRO A 114 1.87 -11.55 10.10
N ARG A 115 1.65 -11.91 8.83
CA ARG A 115 2.71 -12.15 7.84
C ARG A 115 3.26 -10.87 7.23
N LEU A 116 2.42 -9.84 7.12
CA LEU A 116 2.77 -8.55 6.52
C LEU A 116 3.26 -7.54 7.57
N LEU A 117 2.84 -7.70 8.83
CA LEU A 117 3.14 -6.80 9.93
C LEU A 117 4.64 -6.53 10.14
N PRO A 118 5.56 -7.53 10.07
CA PRO A 118 6.99 -7.26 10.23
C PRO A 118 7.55 -6.36 9.12
N ILE A 119 7.16 -6.62 7.87
CA ILE A 119 7.52 -5.82 6.70
C ILE A 119 6.97 -4.41 6.85
N TYR A 120 5.68 -4.29 7.19
CA TYR A 120 5.03 -3.00 7.43
C TYR A 120 5.72 -2.20 8.53
N ALA A 121 6.05 -2.82 9.66
CA ALA A 121 6.70 -2.15 10.78
C ALA A 121 8.10 -1.64 10.41
N ALA A 122 8.88 -2.43 9.67
CA ALA A 122 10.20 -2.03 9.17
C ALA A 122 10.08 -0.83 8.22
N LEU A 123 9.17 -0.89 7.25
CA LEU A 123 8.97 0.17 6.24
C LEU A 123 8.33 1.42 6.82
N HIS A 124 7.41 1.31 7.77
CA HIS A 124 6.85 2.44 8.50
C HIS A 124 7.96 3.17 9.27
N THR A 125 8.83 2.44 9.96
CA THR A 125 9.98 3.02 10.65
C THR A 125 10.94 3.68 9.67
N ALA A 126 11.23 3.05 8.53
CA ALA A 126 12.07 3.64 7.50
C ALA A 126 11.46 4.92 6.89
N LYS A 127 10.13 4.98 6.76
CA LYS A 127 9.42 6.13 6.17
C LYS A 127 9.25 7.31 7.12
N PHE A 128 8.85 7.01 8.36
CA PHE A 128 8.37 8.01 9.32
C PHE A 128 9.33 8.20 10.50
N GLY A 129 10.35 7.35 10.65
CA GLY A 129 11.30 7.39 11.76
C GLY A 129 10.78 6.77 13.06
N GLU A 130 9.58 6.19 13.07
CA GLU A 130 8.96 5.58 14.24
C GLU A 130 8.18 4.29 13.87
N PRO A 131 8.03 3.33 14.80
CA PRO A 131 7.22 2.15 14.55
C PRO A 131 5.72 2.51 14.45
N PRO A 132 4.92 1.69 13.76
CA PRO A 132 3.50 1.96 13.64
C PRO A 132 2.79 1.90 15.01
N PRO A 133 1.77 2.75 15.24
CA PRO A 133 1.01 2.75 16.49
C PRO A 133 0.47 1.36 16.83
N GLY A 134 0.69 0.92 18.08
CA GLY A 134 0.21 -0.39 18.55
C GLY A 134 1.13 -1.59 18.26
N VAL A 135 2.29 -1.38 17.61
CA VAL A 135 3.25 -2.45 17.26
C VAL A 135 4.57 -2.30 18.05
N ALA A 136 4.54 -1.62 19.20
CA ALA A 136 5.74 -1.29 19.96
C ALA A 136 6.47 -2.54 20.49
N GLY A 137 7.61 -2.86 19.87
CA GLY A 137 8.75 -3.52 20.53
C GLY A 137 9.09 -4.92 20.05
N SER A 138 9.92 -5.02 19.00
CA SER A 138 10.86 -6.16 18.85
C SER A 138 11.95 -5.99 17.79
N VAL A 139 11.97 -4.93 16.96
CA VAL A 139 13.09 -4.70 16.05
C VAL A 139 14.18 -3.88 16.76
N ALA A 140 15.22 -4.57 17.22
CA ALA A 140 16.41 -3.97 17.80
C ALA A 140 17.14 -3.16 16.73
N ILE A 141 17.09 -1.84 16.85
CA ILE A 141 17.89 -0.92 16.07
C ILE A 141 19.30 -0.94 16.67
N SER A 142 20.23 -1.68 16.05
CA SER A 142 21.64 -1.56 16.38
C SER A 142 22.11 -0.17 15.91
N GLY A 143 22.34 0.72 16.88
CA GLY A 143 22.97 2.00 16.62
C GLY A 143 24.40 1.78 16.12
N GLU A 144 24.70 2.29 14.92
CA GLU A 144 26.06 2.43 14.45
C GLU A 144 26.69 3.71 15.04
N SER A 145 27.71 3.51 15.86
CA SER A 145 28.75 4.50 16.10
C SER A 145 30.01 4.08 15.35
N ASN A 146 30.16 4.68 14.16
CA ASN A 146 31.35 5.08 13.41
C ASN A 146 32.67 4.29 13.57
N SER A 147 33.19 3.75 12.45
CA SER A 147 34.50 4.07 11.82
C SER A 147 35.23 2.85 11.23
N SER A 148 35.55 2.97 9.93
CA SER A 148 36.70 2.40 9.22
C SER A 148 36.64 0.96 8.65
N SER A 149 36.70 0.95 7.31
CA SER A 149 37.56 0.10 6.46
C SER A 149 37.06 -1.27 5.98
N SER A 150 36.86 -1.30 4.65
CA SER A 150 37.27 -2.34 3.72
C SER A 150 36.36 -3.56 3.49
N SER A 151 35.99 -3.69 2.21
CA SER A 151 35.78 -4.92 1.43
C SER A 151 34.41 -5.62 1.45
N ALA A 152 33.74 -5.48 0.30
CA ALA A 152 32.92 -6.44 -0.46
C ALA A 152 31.68 -7.09 0.18
N CYS A 153 30.55 -6.92 -0.51
CA CYS A 153 29.93 -7.99 -1.28
C CYS A 153 29.50 -7.48 -2.67
#